data_AF-A0A0G3SQP9-F1
#
_entry.id   AF-A0A0G3SQP9-F1
#
_cell.length_a   1.000
_cell.length_b   1.000
_cell.length_c   1.000
_cell.angle_alpha   90.00
_cell.angle_beta   90.00
_cell.angle_gamma   90.00
#
_symmetry.space_group_name_H-M   'P 1'
#
loop_
_entity.id
_entity.type
_entity.pdbx_description
1 polymer ?
#
loop_
_entity_poly.entity_id
_entity_poly.type
_entity_poly.pdbx_seq_one_letter_code
_entity_poly.pdbx_strand_id
1 'polypeptide(L)'
;MPQEIRFTVAPAAEWSLKDIESYKSGTIGAAAAGVFVDNLLLSSLAAIADDPARYRFNAVLAGMGVRLHERLDPDSEYRVIYDYDGQTVEILLFISMKQDLESALYRYLLLQ
;
A
#
# COMPACT_ATOMS: atom_id res chain seq x y z
N MET A 1 28.12 0.50 1.25
CA MET A 1 27.34 1.58 0.61
C MET A 1 25.89 1.22 0.80
N PRO A 2 25.01 2.12 1.26
CA PRO A 2 23.58 1.82 1.28
C PRO A 2 23.17 1.52 -0.17
N GLN A 3 22.50 0.39 -0.37
CA GLN A 3 21.99 -0.02 -1.67
C GLN A 3 20.79 0.87 -2.00
N GLU A 4 20.82 1.54 -3.14
CA GLU A 4 19.77 2.48 -3.53
C GLU A 4 18.49 1.70 -3.86
N ILE A 5 17.50 1.72 -2.97
CA ILE A 5 16.22 1.02 -3.17
C ILE A 5 15.43 1.70 -4.29
N ARG A 6 14.94 0.90 -5.25
CA ARG A 6 14.06 1.38 -6.34
C ARG A 6 12.61 1.16 -5.98
N PHE A 7 11.76 2.10 -6.34
CA PHE A 7 10.32 1.96 -6.16
C PHE A 7 9.59 1.90 -7.49
N THR A 8 8.64 0.98 -7.61
CA THR A 8 7.60 0.97 -8.63
C THR A 8 6.24 1.00 -7.95
N VAL A 9 5.25 1.58 -8.62
CA VAL A 9 3.86 1.63 -8.14
C VAL A 9 3.01 0.91 -9.17
N ALA A 10 2.36 -0.17 -8.76
CA ALA A 10 1.50 -0.94 -9.64
C ALA A 10 0.20 -0.17 -9.93
N PRO A 11 -0.47 -0.40 -11.08
CA PRO A 11 -1.75 0.24 -11.39
C PRO A 11 -2.82 0.02 -10.31
N ALA A 12 -2.82 -1.14 -9.66
CA ALA A 12 -3.72 -1.45 -8.54
C ALA A 12 -3.51 -0.50 -7.34
N ALA A 13 -2.27 -0.15 -7.02
CA ALA A 13 -1.96 0.82 -5.97
C ALA A 13 -2.48 2.21 -6.35
N GLU A 14 -2.27 2.65 -7.58
CA GLU A 14 -2.78 3.93 -8.06
C GLU A 14 -4.31 4.01 -7.98
N TRP A 15 -5.01 2.97 -8.43
CA TRP A 15 -6.48 2.90 -8.35
C TRP A 15 -6.97 2.89 -6.91
N SER A 16 -6.31 2.14 -6.03
CA SER A 16 -6.68 2.13 -4.61
C SER A 16 -6.51 3.50 -3.95
N LEU A 17 -5.46 4.26 -4.29
CA LEU A 17 -5.28 5.62 -3.81
C LEU A 17 -6.37 6.57 -4.34
N LYS A 18 -6.75 6.46 -5.62
CA LYS A 18 -7.87 7.25 -6.19
C LYS A 18 -9.20 6.94 -5.51
N ASP A 19 -9.47 5.67 -5.20
CA ASP A 19 -10.67 5.27 -4.47
C ASP A 19 -10.67 5.83 -3.04
N ILE A 20 -9.52 5.81 -2.38
CA ILE A 20 -9.34 6.41 -1.04
C ILE A 20 -9.57 7.92 -1.10
N GLU A 21 -9.00 8.62 -2.08
CA GLU A 21 -9.19 10.05 -2.31
C GLU A 21 -10.67 10.38 -2.52
N SER A 22 -11.32 9.66 -3.43
CA SER A 22 -12.74 9.82 -3.75
C SER A 22 -13.62 9.66 -2.50
N TYR A 23 -13.39 8.59 -1.72
CA TYR A 23 -14.12 8.37 -0.47
C TYR A 23 -13.84 9.46 0.57
N LYS A 24 -12.58 9.82 0.80
CA LYS A 24 -12.19 10.85 1.76
C LYS A 24 -12.74 12.22 1.38
N SER A 25 -12.84 12.54 0.09
CA SER A 25 -13.36 13.82 -0.40
C SER A 25 -14.77 14.12 0.11
N GLY A 26 -15.61 13.09 0.29
CA GLY A 26 -16.95 13.22 0.86
C GLY A 26 -16.99 13.56 2.35
N THR A 27 -15.86 13.40 3.06
CA THR A 27 -15.76 13.63 4.52
C THR A 27 -14.89 14.83 4.88
N ILE A 28 -13.79 15.06 4.16
CA ILE A 28 -12.80 16.12 4.46
C ILE A 28 -12.63 17.14 3.33
N GLY A 29 -13.37 16.99 2.23
CA GLY A 29 -13.26 17.83 1.04
C GLY A 29 -12.14 17.39 0.08
N ALA A 30 -12.28 17.73 -1.20
CA ALA A 30 -11.39 17.25 -2.27
C ALA A 30 -9.91 17.64 -2.07
N ALA A 31 -9.63 18.90 -1.74
CA ALA A 31 -8.25 19.36 -1.55
C ALA A 31 -7.54 18.63 -0.40
N ALA A 32 -8.23 18.44 0.73
CA ALA A 32 -7.65 17.72 1.86
C ALA A 32 -7.52 16.21 1.58
N ALA A 33 -8.42 15.64 0.78
CA ALA A 33 -8.33 14.25 0.34
C ALA A 33 -7.12 13.99 -0.56
N GLY A 34 -6.83 14.89 -1.51
CA GLY A 34 -5.62 14.82 -2.34
C GLY A 34 -4.35 14.85 -1.49
N VAL A 35 -4.25 15.83 -0.59
CA VAL A 35 -3.13 15.92 0.37
C VAL A 35 -3.02 14.66 1.24
N PHE A 36 -4.14 14.08 1.64
CA PHE A 36 -4.15 12.85 2.43
C PHE A 36 -3.52 11.67 1.68
N VAL A 37 -3.89 11.45 0.41
CA VAL A 37 -3.36 10.32 -0.37
C VAL A 37 -1.89 10.52 -0.77
N ASP A 38 -1.49 11.76 -1.06
CA ASP A 38 -0.07 12.09 -1.30
C ASP A 38 0.78 11.77 -0.06
N ASN A 39 0.32 12.19 1.12
CA ASN A 39 1.02 11.90 2.38
C ASN A 39 1.02 10.41 2.69
N LEU A 40 -0.07 9.69 2.42
CA LEU A 40 -0.15 8.24 2.61
C LEU A 40 0.89 7.50 1.74
N LEU A 41 1.02 7.89 0.47
CA LEU A 41 2.03 7.33 -0.42
C LEU A 41 3.44 7.68 0.06
N LEU A 42 3.76 8.97 0.24
CA LEU A 42 5.10 9.42 0.57
C LEU A 42 5.61 8.88 1.92
N SER A 43 4.75 8.87 2.94
CA SER A 43 5.11 8.31 4.25
C SER A 43 5.35 6.80 4.18
N SER A 44 4.58 6.08 3.35
CA SER A 44 4.78 4.65 3.13
C SER A 44 6.09 4.37 2.41
N LEU A 45 6.41 5.11 1.35
CA LEU A 45 7.68 4.98 0.62
C LEU A 45 8.86 5.25 1.56
N ALA A 46 8.82 6.35 2.31
CA ALA A 46 9.88 6.70 3.26
C ALA A 46 10.08 5.64 4.35
N ALA A 47 8.99 5.14 4.92
CA ALA A 47 9.05 4.12 5.96
C ALA A 47 9.48 2.74 5.45
N ILE A 48 9.22 2.43 4.17
CA ILE A 48 9.69 1.18 3.55
C ILE A 48 11.15 1.31 3.12
N ALA A 49 11.58 2.46 2.62
CA ALA A 49 12.96 2.68 2.17
C ALA A 49 14.01 2.50 3.28
N ASP A 50 13.63 2.77 4.54
CA ASP A 50 14.50 2.61 5.72
C ASP A 50 14.97 1.17 5.92
N ASP A 51 14.04 0.20 5.83
CA ASP A 51 14.35 -1.23 5.80
C ASP A 51 13.14 -1.98 5.18
N PRO A 52 13.18 -2.31 3.88
CA PRO A 52 12.07 -2.97 3.21
C PRO A 52 11.81 -4.39 3.70
N ALA A 53 12.81 -5.06 4.29
CA ALA A 53 12.68 -6.44 4.76
C ALA A 53 12.11 -6.53 6.19
N ARG A 54 12.08 -5.42 6.95
CA ARG A 54 11.63 -5.43 8.35
C ARG A 54 10.18 -5.85 8.56
N TYR A 55 9.34 -5.56 7.58
CA TYR A 55 7.90 -5.76 7.71
C TYR A 55 7.55 -7.21 7.47
N ARG A 56 6.52 -7.70 8.17
CA ARG A 56 6.11 -9.10 8.05
C ARG A 56 5.50 -9.39 6.69
N PHE A 57 5.55 -10.67 6.29
CA PHE A 57 4.68 -11.16 5.23
C PHE A 57 3.23 -11.13 5.70
N ASN A 58 2.33 -10.77 4.78
CA ASN A 58 0.91 -10.82 5.04
C ASN A 58 0.44 -12.27 5.23
N ALA A 59 -0.20 -12.56 6.37
CA ALA A 59 -0.56 -13.92 6.74
C ALA A 59 -1.61 -14.57 5.81
N VAL A 60 -2.56 -13.78 5.30
CA VAL A 60 -3.63 -14.26 4.41
C VAL A 60 -3.03 -14.67 3.06
N LEU A 61 -2.22 -13.78 2.47
CA LEU A 61 -1.50 -14.05 1.22
C LEU A 61 -0.53 -15.23 1.38
N ALA A 62 0.20 -15.30 2.50
CA ALA A 62 1.10 -16.41 2.79
C ALA A 62 0.35 -17.75 2.88
N GLY A 63 -0.86 -17.75 3.45
CA GLY A 63 -1.74 -18.93 3.47
C GLY A 63 -2.15 -19.41 2.08
N MET A 64 -2.15 -18.52 1.09
CA MET A 64 -2.40 -18.83 -0.33
C MET A 64 -1.12 -19.10 -1.13
N GLY A 65 0.04 -19.19 -0.47
CA GLY A 65 1.34 -19.43 -1.11
C GLY A 65 1.99 -18.18 -1.72
N VAL A 66 1.44 -16.98 -1.48
CA VAL A 66 1.95 -15.71 -1.99
C VAL A 66 2.71 -14.98 -0.89
N ARG A 67 4.00 -14.67 -1.10
CA ARG A 67 4.81 -13.96 -0.12
C ARG A 67 4.94 -12.48 -0.48
N LEU A 68 4.07 -11.67 0.09
CA LEU A 68 4.11 -10.21 -0.03
C LEU A 68 4.19 -9.58 1.36
N HIS A 69 4.98 -8.52 1.48
CA HIS A 69 5.12 -7.78 2.72
C HIS A 69 3.89 -6.91 2.97
N GLU A 70 3.58 -6.68 4.26
CA GLU A 70 2.61 -5.67 4.67
C GLU A 70 3.21 -4.70 5.69
N ARG A 71 3.07 -3.40 5.41
CA ARG A 71 3.26 -2.35 6.41
C ARG A 71 1.89 -1.89 6.90
N LEU A 72 1.72 -1.87 8.22
CA LEU A 72 0.58 -1.27 8.89
C LEU A 72 0.95 0.14 9.33
N ASP A 73 0.08 1.10 9.02
CA ASP A 73 0.20 2.49 9.43
C ASP A 73 -0.98 2.89 10.34
N PRO A 74 -0.81 2.84 11.67
CA PRO A 74 -1.89 3.14 12.62
C PRO A 74 -2.38 4.59 12.56
N ASP A 75 -1.52 5.54 12.17
CA ASP A 75 -1.86 6.96 12.18
C ASP A 75 -2.83 7.30 11.04
N SER A 76 -2.62 6.70 9.87
CA SER A 76 -3.55 6.83 8.74
C SER A 76 -4.70 5.81 8.79
N GLU A 77 -4.56 4.73 9.56
CA GLU A 77 -5.43 3.54 9.58
C GLU A 77 -5.42 2.74 8.25
N TYR A 78 -4.33 2.80 7.50
CA TYR A 78 -4.14 2.08 6.23
C TYR A 78 -3.00 1.06 6.32
N ARG A 79 -3.10 0.03 5.50
CA ARG A 79 -2.00 -0.88 5.20
C ARG A 79 -1.56 -0.72 3.76
N VAL A 80 -0.28 -0.96 3.52
CA VAL A 80 0.29 -1.09 2.18
C VAL A 80 0.84 -2.49 1.99
N ILE A 81 0.48 -3.11 0.87
CA ILE A 81 1.02 -4.39 0.41
C ILE A 81 2.07 -4.10 -0.64
N TYR A 82 3.23 -4.76 -0.53
CA TYR A 82 4.33 -4.59 -1.48
C TYR A 82 5.15 -5.87 -1.64
N ASP A 83 5.85 -5.98 -2.76
CA ASP A 83 6.89 -6.99 -2.98
C ASP A 83 8.28 -6.35 -2.83
N TYR A 84 9.27 -7.16 -2.42
CA TYR A 84 10.66 -6.74 -2.31
C TYR A 84 11.61 -7.87 -2.72
N ASP A 85 12.38 -7.63 -3.78
CA ASP A 85 13.30 -8.63 -4.36
C ASP A 85 14.76 -8.51 -3.84
N GLY A 86 15.00 -7.64 -2.85
CA GLY A 86 16.34 -7.28 -2.37
C GLY A 86 16.87 -5.96 -2.97
N GLN A 87 16.23 -5.40 -3.99
CA GLN A 87 16.68 -4.19 -4.68
C GLN A 87 15.52 -3.25 -5.07
N THR A 88 14.38 -3.82 -5.44
CA THR A 88 13.19 -3.12 -5.92
C THR A 88 12.03 -3.40 -4.99
N VAL A 89 11.35 -2.34 -4.57
CA VAL A 89 10.08 -2.38 -3.87
C VAL A 89 8.98 -2.08 -4.88
N GLU A 90 8.09 -3.03 -5.10
CA GLU A 90 6.88 -2.81 -5.88
C GLU A 90 5.70 -2.58 -4.94
N ILE A 91 5.16 -1.35 -4.94
CA ILE A 91 3.97 -1.01 -4.18
C ILE A 91 2.75 -1.54 -4.93
N LEU A 92 2.05 -2.50 -4.32
CA LEU A 92 0.98 -3.24 -4.98
C LEU A 92 -0.40 -2.69 -4.64
N LEU A 93 -0.65 -2.31 -3.39
CA LEU A 93 -1.99 -1.95 -2.95
C LEU A 93 -2.03 -1.16 -1.64
N PHE A 94 -2.92 -0.16 -1.56
CA PHE A 94 -3.31 0.50 -0.32
C PHE A 94 -4.72 0.08 0.10
N ILE A 95 -4.92 -0.23 1.38
CA ILE A 95 -6.22 -0.71 1.89
C ILE A 95 -6.44 -0.17 3.28
N SER A 96 -7.65 0.29 3.60
CA SER A 96 -7.98 0.64 4.98
C SER A 96 -7.92 -0.62 5.86
N MET A 97 -7.40 -0.50 7.08
CA MET A 97 -7.43 -1.60 8.04
C MET A 97 -8.84 -1.99 8.48
N LYS A 98 -9.86 -1.18 8.15
CA LYS A 98 -11.28 -1.46 8.39
C LYS A 98 -11.93 -2.29 7.27
N GLN A 99 -11.26 -2.43 6.12
CA GLN A 99 -11.76 -3.20 5.00
C GLN A 99 -11.32 -4.66 5.09
N ASP A 100 -12.16 -5.55 4.55
CA ASP A 100 -11.79 -6.94 4.35
C ASP A 100 -10.71 -7.05 3.27
N LEU A 101 -9.59 -7.67 3.64
CA LEU A 101 -8.41 -7.76 2.78
C LEU A 101 -8.66 -8.65 1.55
N GLU A 102 -9.32 -9.80 1.72
CA GLU A 102 -9.56 -10.73 0.62
C GLU A 102 -10.47 -10.10 -0.44
N SER A 103 -11.54 -9.44 -0.01
CA SER A 103 -12.45 -8.70 -0.89
C SER A 103 -11.76 -7.55 -1.63
N ALA A 104 -10.83 -6.85 -0.96
CA ALA A 104 -10.05 -5.79 -1.58
C ALA A 104 -9.06 -6.35 -2.62
N LEU A 105 -8.34 -7.42 -2.29
CA LEU A 105 -7.43 -8.09 -3.23
C LEU A 105 -8.19 -8.59 -4.46
N TYR A 106 -9.37 -9.19 -4.27
CA TYR A 106 -10.21 -9.62 -5.40
C TYR A 106 -10.57 -8.44 -6.31
N ARG A 107 -10.95 -7.30 -5.73
CA ARG A 107 -11.32 -6.10 -6.49
C ARG A 107 -10.18 -5.54 -7.34
N TYR A 108 -8.97 -5.48 -6.78
CA TYR A 108 -7.86 -4.74 -7.40
C TYR A 108 -6.88 -5.61 -8.20
N LEU A 109 -6.76 -6.91 -7.91
CA LEU A 109 -5.76 -7.79 -8.52
C LEU A 109 -6.33 -8.80 -9.54
N LEU A 110 -7.63 -9.09 -9.52
CA LEU A 110 -8.25 -10.08 -10.43
C LEU A 110 -9.00 -9.48 -11.62
N LEU A 111 -9.28 -8.17 -11.62
CA LEU A 111 -10.10 -7.48 -12.64
C LEU A 111 -9.30 -6.48 -13.49
N GLN A 112 -8.00 -6.68 -13.64
CA GLN A 112 -7.15 -5.85 -14.52
C GLN A 112 -7.22 -6.32 -15.97
#